data_AF-A0A9W8D5G5-F1
#
_entry.id   AF-A0A9W8D5G5-F1
#
_cell.length_a   1.000
_cell.length_b   1.000
_cell.length_c   1.000
_cell.angle_alpha   90.00
_cell.angle_beta   90.00
_cell.angle_gamma   90.00
#
_symmetry.space_group_name_H-M   'P 1'
#
loop_
_entity.id
_entity.type
_entity.pdbx_description
1 polymer ?
#
loop_
_entity_poly.entity_id
_entity_poly.type
_entity_poly.pdbx_seq_one_letter_code
_entity_poly.pdbx_strand_id
1 'polypeptide(L)'
;MTMLSKITNESINDNLKMRFENADIYTYIGNVLISVNPFKDLGIYTPQVLKSYENKNRMELAPHVYAIAEGAFRNMIAYSEDQCVIISGESGAGKTEAAKKIMEYIAAVSGGNSSSIKEIKDMVLATNPLLESFGCAKTLRNNNSSRHGKYLEIQFNAGGEPVGAMITNYLLEKNRVVGQIQNERNFHIFYQFTKSASDEYRQNFGISGPENFLYTSKAGCLDVPNMDDSREYADTLKAMSVIGISTAEQDQIHRMLAAILWLGNVQFVPHKDDDNMSQITDPDITAFIAYLLESTPELVSKVLVSRTIETPRGGRRGSVYDVPLNIAQAESARNGLAKAIYDRLFDWIVMRVNQAMQARGEARYIIGVLDIYGFEIFDHNSFEQLCINYVNEKLQQIFIELTLKAEQEEYVREKIEWTPIDYFNNKVVCDLIEAKRPPGVFAAMNDACATAHADPKAADQSLSQRLTACSHSKHFALYDGNFTVKHYAGDVTYMLSGMTDKNKDQLLRDHLELCKGSSNSFLQTLFPEDLAQDSKRRPPTASDRIKVSANELVTKLMQ
;
A
#
# COMPACT_ATOMS: atom_id res chain seq x y z
N MET A 1 -8.72 -28.80 -13.06
CA MET A 1 -8.95 -28.28 -14.43
C MET A 1 -8.29 -29.10 -15.52
N THR A 2 -7.08 -29.63 -15.33
CA THR A 2 -6.38 -30.43 -16.36
C THR A 2 -7.09 -31.72 -16.77
N MET A 3 -8.07 -32.17 -15.99
CA MET A 3 -8.89 -33.37 -16.25
C MET A 3 -10.23 -33.07 -16.95
N LEU A 4 -10.47 -31.84 -17.41
CA LEU A 4 -11.68 -31.50 -18.16
C LEU A 4 -11.69 -32.21 -19.53
N SER A 5 -12.86 -32.69 -19.95
CA SER A 5 -13.02 -33.36 -21.25
C SER A 5 -12.84 -32.42 -22.45
N LYS A 6 -13.19 -31.14 -22.26
CA LYS A 6 -12.93 -30.05 -23.20
C LYS A 6 -12.35 -28.88 -22.42
N ILE A 7 -11.25 -28.32 -22.91
CA ILE A 7 -10.59 -27.16 -22.30
C ILE A 7 -10.98 -25.92 -23.11
N THR A 8 -12.03 -25.23 -22.68
CA THR A 8 -12.44 -23.91 -23.19
C THR A 8 -12.76 -22.98 -22.02
N ASN A 9 -12.83 -21.67 -22.26
CA ASN A 9 -13.15 -20.72 -21.21
C ASN A 9 -14.54 -20.98 -20.59
N GLU A 10 -15.49 -21.40 -21.42
CA GLU A 10 -16.85 -21.76 -21.00
C GLU A 10 -16.84 -23.00 -20.10
N SER A 11 -16.12 -24.05 -20.48
CA SER A 11 -16.05 -25.27 -19.66
C SER A 11 -15.33 -25.07 -18.33
N ILE A 12 -14.32 -24.20 -18.31
CA ILE A 12 -13.63 -23.79 -17.07
C ILE A 12 -14.62 -23.04 -16.17
N ASN A 13 -15.35 -22.07 -16.72
CA ASN A 13 -16.32 -21.28 -15.96
C ASN A 13 -17.47 -22.14 -15.41
N ASP A 14 -18.03 -23.03 -16.24
CA ASP A 14 -19.09 -23.95 -15.82
C ASP A 14 -18.62 -24.89 -14.70
N ASN A 15 -17.38 -25.38 -14.78
CA ASN A 15 -16.81 -26.21 -13.73
C ASN A 15 -16.59 -25.42 -12.42
N LEU A 16 -16.05 -24.20 -12.50
CA LEU A 16 -15.89 -23.34 -11.31
C LEU A 16 -17.24 -23.03 -10.67
N LYS A 17 -18.25 -22.71 -11.49
CA LYS A 17 -19.61 -22.43 -11.02
C LYS A 17 -20.22 -23.64 -10.31
N MET A 18 -20.16 -24.82 -10.92
CA MET A 18 -20.71 -26.04 -10.34
C MET A 18 -20.02 -26.39 -9.01
N ARG A 19 -18.70 -26.22 -8.91
CA ARG A 19 -17.96 -26.42 -7.66
C ARG A 19 -18.36 -25.40 -6.59
N PHE A 20 -18.43 -24.12 -6.97
CA PHE A 20 -18.83 -23.04 -6.07
C PHE A 20 -20.25 -23.24 -5.51
N GLU A 21 -21.21 -23.67 -6.33
CA GLU A 21 -22.57 -23.98 -5.91
C GLU A 21 -22.63 -25.14 -4.90
N ASN A 22 -21.65 -26.04 -4.92
CA ASN A 22 -21.46 -27.12 -3.95
C ASN A 22 -20.57 -26.73 -2.75
N ALA A 23 -20.27 -25.44 -2.58
CA ALA A 23 -19.36 -24.90 -1.56
C ALA A 23 -17.88 -25.37 -1.68
N ASP A 24 -17.49 -25.85 -2.86
CA ASP A 24 -16.10 -26.21 -3.19
C ASP A 24 -15.39 -25.02 -3.86
N ILE A 25 -14.77 -24.16 -3.05
CA ILE A 25 -14.19 -22.90 -3.57
C ILE A 25 -12.81 -23.04 -4.22
N TYR A 26 -12.12 -24.15 -3.97
CA TYR A 26 -10.74 -24.38 -4.37
C TYR A 26 -10.64 -25.33 -5.55
N THR A 27 -9.84 -25.00 -6.56
CA THR A 27 -9.64 -25.86 -7.74
C THR A 27 -8.22 -25.76 -8.30
N TYR A 28 -7.60 -26.89 -8.64
CA TYR A 28 -6.26 -26.89 -9.25
C TYR A 28 -6.25 -26.69 -10.77
N ILE A 29 -5.24 -25.97 -11.24
CA ILE A 29 -4.69 -26.02 -12.60
C ILE A 29 -3.21 -26.37 -12.48
N GLY A 30 -2.85 -27.64 -12.69
CA GLY A 30 -1.47 -28.10 -12.51
C GLY A 30 -0.99 -27.78 -11.08
N ASN A 31 0.00 -26.90 -10.97
CA ASN A 31 0.55 -26.43 -9.69
C ASN A 31 -0.13 -25.18 -9.12
N VAL A 32 -0.99 -24.52 -9.89
CA VAL A 32 -1.72 -23.31 -9.51
C VAL A 32 -3.03 -23.67 -8.80
N LEU A 33 -3.38 -22.91 -7.76
CA LEU A 33 -4.66 -23.00 -7.05
C LEU A 33 -5.56 -21.81 -7.43
N ILE A 34 -6.75 -22.10 -7.94
CA ILE A 34 -7.84 -21.12 -8.06
C ILE A 34 -8.66 -21.16 -6.78
N SER A 35 -8.99 -19.98 -6.25
CA SER A 35 -9.86 -19.77 -5.10
C SER A 35 -10.98 -18.79 -5.46
N VAL A 36 -12.25 -19.21 -5.33
CA VAL A 36 -13.42 -18.35 -5.57
C VAL A 36 -13.97 -17.86 -4.23
N ASN A 37 -14.07 -16.55 -4.01
CA ASN A 37 -14.50 -16.00 -2.72
C ASN A 37 -15.98 -16.35 -2.40
N PRO A 38 -16.26 -17.08 -1.29
CA PRO A 38 -17.62 -17.45 -0.92
C PRO A 38 -18.44 -16.33 -0.26
N PHE A 39 -17.81 -15.24 0.20
CA PHE A 39 -18.44 -14.17 1.00
C PHE A 39 -19.18 -14.66 2.26
N LYS A 40 -18.85 -15.86 2.74
CA LYS A 40 -19.38 -16.49 3.94
C LYS A 40 -18.37 -17.48 4.49
N ASP A 41 -18.48 -17.76 5.79
CA ASP A 41 -17.73 -18.86 6.39
C ASP A 41 -18.29 -20.21 5.92
N LEU A 42 -17.41 -21.10 5.49
CA LEU A 42 -17.71 -22.46 5.05
C LEU A 42 -17.30 -23.52 6.09
N GLY A 43 -16.62 -23.12 7.17
CA GLY A 43 -16.12 -24.05 8.19
C GLY A 43 -14.98 -24.95 7.71
N ILE A 44 -14.23 -24.54 6.68
CA ILE A 44 -13.14 -25.33 6.08
C ILE A 44 -11.75 -25.04 6.66
N TYR A 45 -11.64 -24.11 7.61
CA TYR A 45 -10.37 -23.69 8.23
C TYR A 45 -10.26 -24.15 9.69
N THR A 46 -10.87 -25.29 10.04
CA THR A 46 -10.82 -25.80 11.41
C THR A 46 -9.46 -26.45 11.70
N PRO A 47 -9.05 -26.54 12.98
CA PRO A 47 -7.82 -27.25 13.36
C PRO A 47 -7.78 -28.70 12.87
N GLN A 48 -8.93 -29.37 12.79
CA GLN A 48 -9.05 -30.72 12.26
C GLN A 48 -8.75 -30.78 10.77
N VAL A 49 -9.28 -29.83 9.98
CA VAL A 49 -8.99 -29.74 8.55
C VAL A 49 -7.52 -29.41 8.35
N LEU A 50 -6.97 -28.42 9.07
CA LEU A 50 -5.54 -28.08 9.01
C LEU A 50 -4.67 -29.32 9.20
N LYS A 51 -4.88 -30.08 10.28
CA LYS A 51 -4.11 -31.28 10.59
C LYS A 51 -4.26 -32.38 9.52
N SER A 52 -5.38 -32.42 8.80
CA SER A 52 -5.57 -33.41 7.74
C SER A 52 -4.60 -33.24 6.57
N TYR A 53 -4.15 -32.01 6.29
CA TYR A 53 -3.21 -31.69 5.20
C TYR A 53 -1.74 -31.89 5.57
N GLU A 54 -1.42 -32.08 6.84
CA GLU A 54 -0.05 -32.26 7.32
C GLU A 54 0.59 -33.53 6.72
N ASN A 55 1.79 -33.39 6.16
CA ASN A 55 2.53 -34.45 5.48
C ASN A 55 1.81 -35.08 4.28
N LYS A 56 0.85 -34.37 3.66
CA LYS A 56 0.12 -34.86 2.49
C LYS A 56 0.66 -34.29 1.19
N ASN A 57 0.73 -35.12 0.17
CA ASN A 57 0.97 -34.63 -1.19
C ASN A 57 -0.31 -34.04 -1.77
N ARG A 58 -0.17 -33.11 -2.72
CA ARG A 58 -1.29 -32.39 -3.35
C ARG A 58 -2.40 -33.28 -3.89
N MET A 59 -2.06 -34.46 -4.41
CA MET A 59 -3.01 -35.37 -5.05
C MET A 59 -3.71 -36.33 -4.06
N GLU A 60 -3.31 -36.33 -2.79
CA GLU A 60 -3.90 -37.22 -1.76
C GLU A 60 -5.20 -36.66 -1.18
N LEU A 61 -5.39 -35.34 -1.25
CA LEU A 61 -6.54 -34.65 -0.69
C LEU A 61 -7.20 -33.71 -1.70
N ALA A 62 -8.37 -33.21 -1.33
CA ALA A 62 -9.08 -32.21 -2.11
C ALA A 62 -8.24 -30.92 -2.26
N PRO A 63 -8.48 -30.12 -3.31
CA PRO A 63 -7.81 -28.84 -3.46
C PRO A 63 -8.07 -27.92 -2.27
N HIS A 64 -7.01 -27.35 -1.70
CA HIS A 64 -7.09 -26.43 -0.58
C HIS A 64 -5.86 -25.52 -0.51
N VAL A 65 -6.00 -24.33 0.08
CA VAL A 65 -4.87 -23.40 0.30
C VAL A 65 -3.79 -24.01 1.21
N TYR A 66 -4.19 -24.84 2.16
CA TYR A 66 -3.26 -25.57 3.05
C TYR A 66 -2.34 -26.53 2.30
N ALA A 67 -2.79 -27.13 1.20
CA ALA A 67 -1.92 -27.98 0.39
C ALA A 67 -0.83 -27.18 -0.35
N ILE A 68 -1.08 -25.91 -0.68
CA ILE A 68 -0.05 -25.02 -1.24
C ILE A 68 0.97 -24.66 -0.16
N ALA A 69 0.51 -24.33 1.05
CA ALA A 69 1.37 -24.05 2.19
C ALA A 69 2.22 -25.27 2.60
N GLU A 70 1.63 -26.46 2.64
CA GLU A 70 2.33 -27.74 2.87
C GLU A 70 3.39 -28.02 1.82
N GLY A 71 3.04 -27.83 0.54
CA GLY A 71 3.98 -28.00 -0.57
C GLY A 71 5.18 -27.08 -0.45
N ALA A 72 4.94 -25.79 -0.17
CA ALA A 72 6.01 -24.82 0.05
C ALA A 72 6.89 -25.23 1.23
N PHE A 73 6.30 -25.52 2.39
CA PHE A 73 7.07 -25.90 3.58
C PHE A 73 7.89 -27.18 3.37
N ARG A 74 7.31 -28.22 2.76
CA ARG A 74 8.04 -29.46 2.47
C ARG A 74 9.16 -29.27 1.45
N ASN A 75 8.93 -28.49 0.40
CA ASN A 75 9.96 -28.22 -0.61
C ASN A 75 11.14 -27.46 -0.01
N MET A 76 10.87 -26.47 0.85
CA MET A 76 11.92 -25.74 1.57
C MET A 76 12.83 -26.69 2.35
N ILE A 77 12.24 -27.63 3.12
CA ILE A 77 13.02 -28.59 3.91
C ILE A 77 13.71 -29.64 3.04
N ALA A 78 13.02 -30.15 2.02
CA ALA A 78 13.52 -31.24 1.19
C ALA A 78 14.65 -30.80 0.25
N TYR A 79 14.54 -29.61 -0.34
CA TYR A 79 15.47 -29.10 -1.34
C TYR A 79 16.41 -28.03 -0.80
N SER A 80 16.19 -27.52 0.42
CA SER A 80 16.99 -26.45 1.02
C SER A 80 16.97 -25.15 0.17
N GLU A 81 15.79 -24.84 -0.38
CA GLU A 81 15.54 -23.70 -1.25
C GLU A 81 14.47 -22.79 -0.64
N ASP A 82 14.64 -21.48 -0.82
CA ASP A 82 13.63 -20.48 -0.44
C ASP A 82 12.35 -20.68 -1.25
N GLN A 83 11.21 -20.30 -0.68
CA GLN A 83 9.90 -20.46 -1.30
C GLN A 83 9.16 -19.14 -1.29
N CYS A 84 8.33 -18.91 -2.31
CA CYS A 84 7.40 -17.79 -2.32
C CYS A 84 6.02 -18.24 -2.78
N VAL A 85 4.98 -17.67 -2.16
CA VAL A 85 3.59 -17.83 -2.57
C VAL A 85 3.06 -16.49 -3.06
N ILE A 86 2.74 -16.44 -4.36
CA ILE A 86 2.16 -15.27 -5.02
C ILE A 86 0.65 -15.42 -5.05
N ILE A 87 -0.06 -14.42 -4.54
CA ILE A 87 -1.53 -14.40 -4.52
C ILE A 87 -2.02 -13.24 -5.39
N SER A 88 -2.70 -13.56 -6.48
CA SER A 88 -3.25 -12.58 -7.42
C SER A 88 -4.79 -12.61 -7.42
N GLY A 89 -5.39 -11.50 -7.83
CA GLY A 89 -6.85 -11.36 -7.93
C GLY A 89 -7.31 -9.91 -7.77
N GLU A 90 -8.54 -9.63 -8.21
CA GLU A 90 -9.16 -8.31 -8.09
C GLU A 90 -9.36 -7.88 -6.62
N SER A 91 -9.63 -6.59 -6.42
CA SER A 91 -9.98 -6.08 -5.09
C SER A 91 -11.23 -6.79 -4.55
N GLY A 92 -11.15 -7.36 -3.33
CA GLY A 92 -12.22 -8.17 -2.73
C GLY A 92 -12.20 -9.67 -3.08
N ALA A 93 -11.25 -10.16 -3.87
CA ALA A 93 -11.17 -11.58 -4.26
C ALA A 93 -10.76 -12.56 -3.12
N GLY A 94 -10.39 -12.06 -1.94
CA GLY A 94 -9.97 -12.90 -0.80
C GLY A 94 -8.47 -13.15 -0.67
N LYS A 95 -7.62 -12.31 -1.30
CA LYS A 95 -6.14 -12.44 -1.25
C LYS A 95 -5.59 -12.43 0.18
N THR A 96 -5.97 -11.42 0.95
CA THR A 96 -5.56 -11.26 2.36
C THR A 96 -6.02 -12.44 3.23
N GLU A 97 -7.22 -12.99 2.99
CA GLU A 97 -7.67 -14.19 3.70
C GLU A 97 -6.86 -15.43 3.33
N ALA A 98 -6.55 -15.63 2.03
CA ALA A 98 -5.68 -16.71 1.61
C ALA A 98 -4.27 -16.59 2.22
N ALA A 99 -3.70 -15.38 2.26
CA ALA A 99 -2.42 -15.11 2.91
C ALA A 99 -2.46 -15.47 4.40
N LYS A 100 -3.51 -15.07 5.12
CA LYS A 100 -3.74 -15.45 6.52
C LYS A 100 -3.76 -16.96 6.71
N LYS A 101 -4.48 -17.69 5.86
CA LYS A 101 -4.56 -19.15 5.95
C LYS A 101 -3.24 -19.86 5.65
N ILE A 102 -2.42 -19.34 4.74
CA ILE A 102 -1.07 -19.83 4.50
C ILE A 102 -0.20 -19.64 5.75
N MET A 103 -0.25 -18.44 6.35
CA MET A 103 0.51 -18.14 7.56
C MET A 103 0.09 -19.01 8.75
N GLU A 104 -1.23 -19.15 8.99
CA GLU A 104 -1.79 -20.01 10.03
C GLU A 104 -1.33 -21.46 9.87
N TYR A 105 -1.32 -21.97 8.63
CA TYR A 105 -0.89 -23.32 8.32
C TYR A 105 0.60 -23.51 8.60
N ILE A 106 1.46 -22.64 8.03
CA ILE A 106 2.92 -22.68 8.22
C ILE A 106 3.25 -22.62 9.71
N ALA A 107 2.63 -21.70 10.46
CA ALA A 107 2.82 -21.58 11.89
C ALA A 107 2.42 -22.87 12.65
N ALA A 108 1.40 -23.59 12.21
CA ALA A 108 0.99 -24.83 12.84
C ALA A 108 1.95 -26.00 12.54
N VAL A 109 2.42 -26.14 11.30
CA VAL A 109 3.26 -27.29 10.88
C VAL A 109 4.75 -27.13 11.15
N SER A 110 5.25 -25.90 11.23
CA SER A 110 6.69 -25.62 11.38
C SER A 110 7.28 -25.94 12.77
N GLY A 111 6.58 -26.72 13.61
CA GLY A 111 7.09 -27.21 14.89
C GLY A 111 7.48 -26.11 15.89
N GLY A 112 8.14 -26.52 16.98
CA GLY A 112 8.67 -25.65 18.04
C GLY A 112 7.80 -25.58 19.30
N ASN A 113 8.09 -26.45 20.27
CA ASN A 113 7.49 -26.41 21.62
C ASN A 113 8.21 -25.45 22.57
N SER A 114 9.27 -24.77 22.11
CA SER A 114 9.95 -23.76 22.93
C SER A 114 9.09 -22.49 23.04
N SER A 115 9.14 -21.83 24.19
CA SER A 115 8.39 -20.61 24.46
C SER A 115 8.67 -19.50 23.44
N SER A 116 9.93 -19.39 22.99
CA SER A 116 10.36 -18.40 22.00
C SER A 116 9.74 -18.58 20.62
N ILE A 117 9.48 -19.82 20.19
CA ILE A 117 8.87 -20.10 18.89
C ILE A 117 7.37 -19.77 18.93
N LYS A 118 6.70 -20.07 20.03
CA LYS A 118 5.29 -19.69 20.23
C LYS A 118 5.11 -18.17 20.21
N GLU A 119 6.04 -17.43 20.81
CA GLU A 119 6.04 -15.96 20.76
C GLU A 119 6.10 -15.42 19.33
N ILE A 120 6.97 -15.96 18.47
CA ILE A 120 7.08 -15.49 17.07
C ILE A 120 5.78 -15.76 16.30
N LYS A 121 5.17 -16.93 16.51
CA LYS A 121 3.88 -17.27 15.88
C LYS A 121 2.77 -16.31 16.31
N ASP A 122 2.65 -16.08 17.61
CA ASP A 122 1.66 -15.15 18.18
C ASP A 122 1.91 -13.72 17.69
N MET A 123 3.18 -13.28 17.58
CA MET A 123 3.56 -11.98 17.04
C MET A 123 3.18 -11.81 15.57
N VAL A 124 3.51 -12.78 14.70
CA VAL A 124 3.18 -12.72 13.26
C VAL A 124 1.66 -12.59 13.07
N LEU A 125 0.86 -13.36 13.80
CA LEU A 125 -0.60 -13.28 13.74
C LEU A 125 -1.13 -11.96 14.34
N ALA A 126 -0.51 -11.45 15.41
CA ALA A 126 -0.87 -10.18 16.03
C ALA A 126 -0.55 -8.95 15.15
N THR A 127 0.31 -9.07 14.14
CA THR A 127 0.56 -7.96 13.22
C THR A 127 -0.65 -7.60 12.36
N ASN A 128 -1.56 -8.55 12.11
CA ASN A 128 -2.66 -8.33 11.17
C ASN A 128 -3.65 -7.25 11.65
N PRO A 129 -4.22 -7.30 12.88
CA PRO A 129 -5.10 -6.23 13.36
C PRO A 129 -4.45 -4.84 13.29
N LEU A 130 -3.16 -4.74 13.67
CA LEU A 130 -2.43 -3.47 13.64
C LEU A 130 -2.24 -2.95 12.22
N LEU A 131 -1.74 -3.78 11.31
CA LEU A 131 -1.50 -3.36 9.93
C LEU A 131 -2.79 -3.15 9.13
N GLU A 132 -3.86 -3.91 9.42
CA GLU A 132 -5.17 -3.67 8.80
C GLU A 132 -5.79 -2.36 9.29
N SER A 133 -5.66 -2.04 10.58
CA SER A 133 -6.15 -0.78 11.13
C SER A 133 -5.53 0.45 10.43
N PHE A 134 -4.21 0.43 10.21
CA PHE A 134 -3.48 1.54 9.58
C PHE A 134 -3.35 1.44 8.05
N GLY A 135 -3.55 0.25 7.47
CA GLY A 135 -3.25 -0.05 6.08
C GLY A 135 -4.47 -0.38 5.23
N CYS A 136 -5.63 -0.65 5.85
CA CYS A 136 -6.88 -0.95 5.15
C CYS A 136 -7.93 0.15 5.33
N ALA A 137 -8.85 0.18 4.37
CA ALA A 137 -9.99 1.09 4.39
C ALA A 137 -11.18 0.48 3.66
N LYS A 138 -12.37 1.05 3.90
CA LYS A 138 -13.58 0.71 3.13
C LYS A 138 -13.58 1.45 1.79
N THR A 139 -13.65 0.68 0.70
CA THR A 139 -13.83 1.17 -0.66
C THR A 139 -15.23 0.83 -1.18
N LEU A 140 -15.56 1.28 -2.39
CA LEU A 140 -16.82 0.90 -3.06
C LEU A 140 -16.93 -0.61 -3.33
N ARG A 141 -15.80 -1.32 -3.44
CA ARG A 141 -15.75 -2.75 -3.82
C ARG A 141 -15.51 -3.69 -2.65
N ASN A 142 -14.86 -3.21 -1.58
CA ASN A 142 -14.49 -4.04 -0.43
C ASN A 142 -14.48 -3.20 0.86
N ASN A 143 -15.17 -3.70 1.89
CA ASN A 143 -15.24 -3.05 3.20
C ASN A 143 -13.91 -3.08 3.98
N ASN A 144 -13.03 -4.05 3.70
CA ASN A 144 -11.70 -4.15 4.29
C ASN A 144 -10.65 -4.27 3.18
N SER A 145 -10.49 -3.22 2.38
CA SER A 145 -9.55 -3.19 1.26
C SER A 145 -8.16 -2.80 1.72
N SER A 146 -7.17 -3.68 1.50
CA SER A 146 -5.74 -3.33 1.64
C SER A 146 -5.42 -2.15 0.73
N ARG A 147 -4.83 -1.09 1.30
CA ARG A 147 -4.38 0.12 0.60
C ARG A 147 -2.85 0.27 0.64
N HIS A 148 -2.17 -0.83 0.93
CA HIS A 148 -0.74 -1.02 0.74
C HIS A 148 -0.47 -2.46 0.29
N GLY A 149 0.66 -2.69 -0.36
CA GLY A 149 1.20 -4.02 -0.61
C GLY A 149 2.03 -4.50 0.57
N LYS A 150 1.98 -5.80 0.84
CA LYS A 150 2.70 -6.46 1.92
C LYS A 150 3.38 -7.71 1.39
N TYR A 151 4.70 -7.79 1.57
CA TYR A 151 5.42 -9.04 1.43
C TYR A 151 5.92 -9.46 2.80
N LEU A 152 5.35 -10.55 3.31
CA LEU A 152 5.77 -11.14 4.57
C LEU A 152 6.74 -12.28 4.28
N GLU A 153 7.86 -12.29 4.99
CA GLU A 153 8.83 -13.35 4.97
C GLU A 153 8.87 -14.01 6.34
N ILE A 154 8.66 -15.32 6.37
CA ILE A 154 8.90 -16.12 7.56
C ILE A 154 10.29 -16.74 7.41
N GLN A 155 11.16 -16.52 8.39
CA GLN A 155 12.54 -16.96 8.39
C GLN A 155 12.67 -18.23 9.22
N PHE A 156 13.34 -19.24 8.66
CA PHE A 156 13.50 -20.56 9.26
C PHE A 156 14.96 -20.90 9.51
N ASN A 157 15.24 -21.65 10.58
CA ASN A 157 16.54 -22.27 10.77
C ASN A 157 16.70 -23.53 9.88
N ALA A 158 17.87 -24.16 9.92
CA ALA A 158 18.14 -25.40 9.18
C ALA A 158 17.22 -26.58 9.58
N GLY A 159 16.63 -26.55 10.77
CA GLY A 159 15.69 -27.56 11.27
C GLY A 159 14.24 -27.32 10.84
N GLY A 160 13.94 -26.24 10.12
CA GLY A 160 12.59 -25.89 9.69
C GLY A 160 11.73 -25.18 10.74
N GLU A 161 12.35 -24.68 11.81
CA GLU A 161 11.65 -23.91 12.84
C GLU A 161 11.68 -22.42 12.53
N PRO A 162 10.57 -21.69 12.77
CA PRO A 162 10.51 -20.26 12.51
C PRO A 162 11.33 -19.51 13.56
N VAL A 163 12.33 -18.75 13.11
CA VAL A 163 13.25 -17.97 13.97
C VAL A 163 13.01 -16.47 13.92
N GLY A 164 12.27 -15.99 12.91
CA GLY A 164 11.93 -14.57 12.76
C GLY A 164 10.95 -14.35 11.61
N ALA A 165 10.56 -13.09 11.42
CA ALA A 165 9.80 -12.67 10.27
C ALA A 165 10.13 -11.22 9.88
N MET A 166 9.90 -10.89 8.61
CA MET A 166 10.10 -9.55 8.08
C MET A 166 8.93 -9.16 7.17
N ILE A 167 8.46 -7.93 7.33
CA ILE A 167 7.42 -7.33 6.50
C ILE A 167 8.06 -6.22 5.66
N THR A 168 7.94 -6.36 4.36
CA THR A 168 8.25 -5.30 3.41
C THR A 168 6.93 -4.65 2.97
N ASN A 169 6.79 -3.35 3.26
CA ASN A 169 5.69 -2.52 2.79
C ASN A 169 5.95 -2.03 1.36
N TYR A 170 4.95 -2.14 0.50
CA TYR A 170 4.93 -1.57 -0.82
C TYR A 170 3.77 -0.58 -0.98
N LEU A 171 4.08 0.72 -0.95
CA LEU A 171 3.21 1.84 -1.34
C LEU A 171 1.86 1.90 -0.61
N LEU A 172 1.86 2.68 0.46
CA LEU A 172 0.65 3.14 1.11
C LEU A 172 -0.07 4.18 0.23
N GLU A 173 -1.38 4.04 0.05
CA GLU A 173 -2.24 5.03 -0.61
C GLU A 173 -2.47 6.26 0.30
N LYS A 174 -1.41 6.98 0.65
CA LYS A 174 -1.47 8.10 1.60
C LYS A 174 -2.43 9.23 1.21
N ASN A 175 -2.78 9.39 -0.06
CA ASN A 175 -3.79 10.39 -0.48
C ASN A 175 -5.17 10.11 0.14
N ARG A 176 -5.46 8.86 0.52
CA ARG A 176 -6.67 8.50 1.26
C ARG A 176 -6.81 9.23 2.59
N VAL A 177 -5.72 9.66 3.21
CA VAL A 177 -5.74 10.42 4.47
C VAL A 177 -6.51 11.72 4.32
N VAL A 178 -6.41 12.38 3.16
CA VAL A 178 -6.89 13.77 2.95
C VAL A 178 -8.08 13.86 1.99
N GLY A 179 -8.43 12.77 1.32
CA GLY A 179 -9.57 12.73 0.42
C GLY A 179 -9.96 11.31 0.04
N GLN A 180 -11.26 11.05 -0.01
CA GLN A 180 -11.84 9.77 -0.38
C GLN A 180 -12.99 10.00 -1.35
N ILE A 181 -13.32 8.97 -2.14
CA ILE A 181 -14.52 8.97 -2.99
C ILE A 181 -15.76 8.95 -2.08
N GLN A 182 -16.87 9.55 -2.54
CA GLN A 182 -18.14 9.50 -1.83
C GLN A 182 -18.52 8.05 -1.48
N ASN A 183 -18.98 7.83 -0.25
CA ASN A 183 -19.29 6.52 0.35
C ASN A 183 -18.08 5.61 0.63
N GLU A 184 -16.85 6.04 0.40
CA GLU A 184 -15.66 5.37 0.94
C GLU A 184 -15.30 5.91 2.33
N ARG A 185 -14.38 5.24 3.00
CA ARG A 185 -13.77 5.70 4.27
C ARG A 185 -12.30 6.03 4.10
N ASN A 186 -11.80 6.82 5.05
CA ASN A 186 -10.37 6.90 5.38
C ASN A 186 -9.88 5.54 5.95
N PHE A 187 -8.60 5.46 6.35
CA PHE A 187 -8.07 4.29 7.05
C PHE A 187 -8.86 3.98 8.33
N HIS A 188 -9.01 2.69 8.63
CA HIS A 188 -9.86 2.25 9.75
C HIS A 188 -9.47 2.87 11.08
N ILE A 189 -8.16 3.04 11.33
CA ILE A 189 -7.62 3.63 12.56
C ILE A 189 -8.26 4.98 12.91
N PHE A 190 -8.59 5.83 11.94
CA PHE A 190 -9.21 7.12 12.22
C PHE A 190 -10.62 6.98 12.79
N TYR A 191 -11.41 6.01 12.32
CA TYR A 191 -12.76 5.74 12.81
C TYR A 191 -12.72 4.99 14.15
N GLN A 192 -11.83 4.00 14.25
CA GLN A 192 -11.55 3.27 15.48
C GLN A 192 -11.16 4.22 16.63
N PHE A 193 -10.21 5.12 16.37
CA PHE A 193 -9.73 6.11 17.34
C PHE A 193 -10.80 7.16 17.71
N THR A 194 -11.43 7.81 16.73
CA THR A 194 -12.43 8.87 17.03
C THR A 194 -13.67 8.34 17.76
N LYS A 195 -14.11 7.12 17.46
CA LYS A 195 -15.24 6.49 18.15
C LYS A 195 -14.86 5.99 19.54
N SER A 196 -13.63 5.52 19.74
CA SER A 196 -13.26 4.71 20.91
C SER A 196 -12.12 5.28 21.75
N ALA A 197 -11.68 6.51 21.49
CA ALA A 197 -10.67 7.20 22.29
C ALA A 197 -11.06 7.22 23.78
N SER A 198 -10.07 7.02 24.64
CA SER A 198 -10.20 7.17 26.10
C SER A 198 -10.52 8.62 26.45
N ASP A 199 -11.11 8.85 27.62
CA ASP A 199 -11.37 10.22 28.10
C ASP A 199 -10.09 11.06 28.19
N GLU A 200 -8.97 10.43 28.51
CA GLU A 200 -7.65 11.06 28.50
C GLU A 200 -7.26 11.53 27.10
N TYR A 201 -7.39 10.68 26.06
CA TYR A 201 -7.10 11.09 24.69
C TYR A 201 -8.09 12.13 24.16
N ARG A 202 -9.37 12.07 24.58
CA ARG A 202 -10.37 13.09 24.23
C ARG A 202 -9.99 14.45 24.80
N GLN A 203 -9.53 14.50 26.05
CA GLN A 203 -9.12 15.74 26.72
C GLN A 203 -7.77 16.26 26.22
N ASN A 204 -6.74 15.39 26.20
CA ASN A 204 -5.38 15.79 25.86
C ASN A 204 -5.22 16.05 24.36
N PHE A 205 -5.85 15.26 23.50
CA PHE A 205 -5.68 15.37 22.05
C PHE A 205 -6.90 15.96 21.32
N GLY A 206 -7.91 16.43 22.06
CA GLY A 206 -9.07 17.10 21.50
C GLY A 206 -9.91 16.20 20.59
N ILE A 207 -9.94 14.90 20.86
CA ILE A 207 -10.62 13.93 20.00
C ILE A 207 -12.10 13.86 20.31
N SER A 208 -12.90 13.96 19.26
CA SER A 208 -14.36 13.82 19.28
C SER A 208 -14.79 12.81 18.21
N GLY A 209 -16.11 12.70 17.95
CA GLY A 209 -16.63 11.78 16.94
C GLY A 209 -16.10 12.08 15.52
N PRO A 210 -16.05 11.06 14.64
CA PRO A 210 -15.50 11.19 13.28
C PRO A 210 -16.24 12.21 12.41
N GLU A 211 -17.47 12.59 12.75
CA GLU A 211 -18.24 13.64 12.08
C GLU A 211 -17.59 15.03 12.18
N ASN A 212 -16.81 15.28 13.24
CA ASN A 212 -16.23 16.60 13.53
C ASN A 212 -14.90 16.85 12.81
N PHE A 213 -14.38 15.87 12.08
CA PHE A 213 -13.11 16.00 11.36
C PHE A 213 -13.33 15.85 9.86
N LEU A 214 -12.87 16.84 9.09
CA LEU A 214 -13.08 16.89 7.63
C LEU A 214 -12.57 15.61 6.94
N TYR A 215 -11.41 15.11 7.36
CA TYR A 215 -10.77 13.93 6.75
C TYR A 215 -11.50 12.61 6.99
N THR A 216 -12.44 12.53 7.91
CA THR A 216 -13.26 11.34 8.16
C THR A 216 -14.72 11.51 7.73
N SER A 217 -15.24 12.75 7.73
CA SER A 217 -16.66 13.02 7.46
C SER A 217 -16.98 13.41 6.01
N LYS A 218 -16.02 14.01 5.26
CA LYS A 218 -16.27 14.59 3.93
C LYS A 218 -16.86 13.59 2.92
N ALA A 219 -16.47 12.32 3.00
CA ALA A 219 -16.94 11.27 2.09
C ALA A 219 -18.34 10.73 2.42
N GLY A 220 -18.96 11.16 3.52
CA GLY A 220 -20.33 10.80 3.89
C GLY A 220 -20.51 9.35 4.37
N CYS A 221 -19.44 8.65 4.77
CA CYS A 221 -19.52 7.30 5.33
C CYS A 221 -18.72 7.20 6.64
N LEU A 222 -19.44 7.04 7.75
CA LEU A 222 -18.84 6.90 9.09
C LEU A 222 -18.89 5.45 9.60
N ASP A 223 -19.93 4.72 9.22
CA ASP A 223 -20.19 3.35 9.65
C ASP A 223 -20.16 2.38 8.46
N VAL A 224 -19.75 1.14 8.74
CA VAL A 224 -19.71 0.05 7.77
C VAL A 224 -20.50 -1.14 8.33
N PRO A 225 -21.45 -1.71 7.57
CA PRO A 225 -22.21 -2.86 8.03
C PRO A 225 -21.29 -4.03 8.42
N ASN A 226 -21.58 -4.66 9.57
CA ASN A 226 -20.83 -5.79 10.15
C ASN A 226 -19.40 -5.47 10.59
N MET A 227 -19.04 -4.19 10.73
CA MET A 227 -17.76 -3.74 11.26
C MET A 227 -18.00 -3.02 12.59
N ASP A 228 -17.26 -3.43 13.62
CA ASP A 228 -17.31 -2.84 14.96
C ASP A 228 -15.99 -2.14 15.22
N ASP A 229 -15.94 -0.85 14.89
CA ASP A 229 -14.72 -0.04 15.03
C ASP A 229 -14.24 0.01 16.51
N SER A 230 -15.11 -0.18 17.50
CA SER A 230 -14.71 -0.18 18.92
C SER A 230 -14.05 -1.47 19.35
N ARG A 231 -14.60 -2.61 18.92
CA ARG A 231 -13.96 -3.91 19.14
C ARG A 231 -12.61 -3.99 18.39
N GLU A 232 -12.58 -3.55 17.13
CA GLU A 232 -11.35 -3.57 16.33
C GLU A 232 -10.27 -2.61 16.87
N TYR A 233 -10.67 -1.49 17.48
CA TYR A 233 -9.72 -0.63 18.19
C TYR A 233 -9.09 -1.34 19.39
N ALA A 234 -9.88 -2.09 20.17
CA ALA A 234 -9.36 -2.88 21.28
C ALA A 234 -8.39 -3.98 20.80
N ASP A 235 -8.70 -4.64 19.68
CA ASP A 235 -7.80 -5.60 19.05
C ASP A 235 -6.50 -4.94 18.57
N THR A 236 -6.58 -3.72 18.04
CA THR A 236 -5.42 -2.92 17.61
C THR A 236 -4.52 -2.56 18.80
N LEU A 237 -5.08 -2.08 19.91
CA LEU A 237 -4.31 -1.77 21.12
C LEU A 237 -3.66 -3.03 21.71
N LYS A 238 -4.39 -4.15 21.74
CA LYS A 238 -3.83 -5.44 22.16
C LYS A 238 -2.67 -5.88 21.26
N ALA A 239 -2.81 -5.73 19.95
CA ALA A 239 -1.75 -6.03 19.00
C ALA A 239 -0.51 -5.15 19.23
N MET A 240 -0.69 -3.84 19.45
CA MET A 240 0.41 -2.92 19.80
C MET A 240 1.17 -3.41 21.03
N SER A 241 0.47 -3.82 22.09
CA SER A 241 1.10 -4.37 23.30
C SER A 241 1.84 -5.68 23.06
N VAL A 242 1.30 -6.60 22.25
CA VAL A 242 1.96 -7.88 21.91
C VAL A 242 3.25 -7.66 21.13
N ILE A 243 3.25 -6.68 20.22
CA ILE A 243 4.43 -6.29 19.41
C ILE A 243 5.46 -5.53 20.27
N GLY A 244 5.09 -5.13 21.49
CA GLY A 244 5.96 -4.44 22.43
C GLY A 244 6.01 -2.93 22.20
N ILE A 245 5.00 -2.33 21.57
CA ILE A 245 4.83 -0.88 21.50
C ILE A 245 4.35 -0.41 22.87
N SER A 246 5.22 0.29 23.58
CA SER A 246 4.98 0.80 24.93
C SER A 246 3.85 1.82 24.97
N THR A 247 3.21 2.01 26.13
CA THR A 247 2.14 3.02 26.28
C THR A 247 2.61 4.42 25.85
N ALA A 248 3.84 4.80 26.17
CA ALA A 248 4.40 6.08 25.73
C ALA A 248 4.52 6.18 24.21
N GLU A 249 4.94 5.11 23.51
CA GLU A 249 4.93 5.08 22.04
C GLU A 249 3.48 5.13 21.50
N GLN A 250 2.54 4.42 22.12
CA GLN A 250 1.12 4.46 21.74
C GLN A 250 0.55 5.88 21.87
N ASP A 251 0.87 6.61 22.94
CA ASP A 251 0.44 7.99 23.13
C ASP A 251 0.94 8.89 21.98
N GLN A 252 2.18 8.69 21.53
CA GLN A 252 2.73 9.46 20.40
C GLN A 252 2.05 9.10 19.07
N ILE A 253 1.75 7.83 18.83
CA ILE A 253 0.98 7.40 17.65
C ILE A 253 -0.38 8.10 17.62
N HIS A 254 -1.13 8.06 18.73
CA HIS A 254 -2.44 8.71 18.84
C HIS A 254 -2.34 10.24 18.73
N ARG A 255 -1.28 10.84 19.28
CA ARG A 255 -1.01 12.28 19.13
C ARG A 255 -0.79 12.69 17.67
N MET A 256 -0.06 11.88 16.90
CA MET A 256 0.13 12.13 15.46
C MET A 256 -1.16 11.93 14.66
N LEU A 257 -1.97 10.92 14.98
CA LEU A 257 -3.30 10.74 14.38
C LEU A 257 -4.21 11.95 14.67
N ALA A 258 -4.19 12.46 15.91
CA ALA A 258 -4.90 13.67 16.29
C ALA A 258 -4.42 14.88 15.49
N ALA A 259 -3.10 15.07 15.37
CA ALA A 259 -2.53 16.18 14.61
C ALA A 259 -3.00 16.16 13.15
N ILE A 260 -3.08 14.98 12.53
CA ILE A 260 -3.62 14.80 11.17
C ILE A 260 -5.10 15.20 11.09
N LEU A 261 -5.92 14.74 12.03
CA LEU A 261 -7.35 15.07 12.08
C LEU A 261 -7.58 16.59 12.24
N TRP A 262 -6.86 17.23 13.16
CA TRP A 262 -6.92 18.67 13.39
C TRP A 262 -6.38 19.49 12.21
N LEU A 263 -5.31 19.03 11.56
CA LEU A 263 -4.83 19.62 10.31
C LEU A 263 -5.96 19.68 9.28
N GLY A 264 -6.78 18.64 9.15
CA GLY A 264 -7.90 18.61 8.21
C GLY A 264 -8.97 19.68 8.47
N ASN A 265 -9.08 20.19 9.69
CA ASN A 265 -10.06 21.21 10.07
C ASN A 265 -9.58 22.64 9.82
N VAL A 266 -8.31 22.85 9.43
CA VAL A 266 -7.82 24.18 9.05
C VAL A 266 -8.52 24.64 7.77
N GLN A 267 -9.23 25.77 7.85
CA GLN A 267 -9.89 26.43 6.72
C GLN A 267 -9.17 27.74 6.36
N PHE A 268 -9.08 28.00 5.05
CA PHE A 268 -8.43 29.17 4.49
C PHE A 268 -9.45 30.09 3.81
N VAL A 269 -9.25 31.40 3.93
CA VAL A 269 -10.01 32.44 3.23
C VAL A 269 -9.05 33.41 2.52
N PRO A 270 -9.50 34.21 1.55
CA PRO A 270 -8.64 35.21 0.91
C PRO A 270 -8.12 36.21 1.95
N HIS A 271 -6.87 36.63 1.84
CA HIS A 271 -6.28 37.65 2.70
C HIS A 271 -6.94 39.01 2.45
N LYS A 272 -7.06 39.84 3.50
CA LYS A 272 -7.75 41.14 3.39
C LYS A 272 -7.12 42.12 2.40
N ASP A 273 -5.80 42.03 2.24
CA ASP A 273 -5.00 42.95 1.41
C ASP A 273 -4.77 42.44 -0.03
N ASP A 274 -4.87 41.14 -0.29
CA ASP A 274 -4.67 40.53 -1.61
C ASP A 274 -5.42 39.19 -1.70
N ASP A 275 -6.40 39.12 -2.61
CA ASP A 275 -7.22 37.92 -2.83
C ASP A 275 -6.42 36.71 -3.33
N ASN A 276 -5.20 36.91 -3.83
CA ASN A 276 -4.29 35.83 -4.22
C ASN A 276 -3.50 35.24 -3.06
N MET A 277 -3.58 35.84 -1.86
CA MET A 277 -2.99 35.30 -0.64
C MET A 277 -4.05 34.62 0.21
N SER A 278 -3.66 33.60 0.95
CA SER A 278 -4.52 32.92 1.92
C SER A 278 -4.27 33.43 3.33
N GLN A 279 -5.33 33.42 4.14
CA GLN A 279 -5.27 33.60 5.59
C GLN A 279 -6.06 32.49 6.27
N ILE A 280 -5.64 32.12 7.48
CA ILE A 280 -6.31 31.11 8.29
C ILE A 280 -7.53 31.74 8.96
N THR A 281 -8.65 31.03 8.92
CA THR A 281 -9.93 31.48 9.50
C THR A 281 -9.93 31.49 11.02
N ASP A 282 -9.45 30.40 11.62
CA ASP A 282 -9.44 30.18 13.06
C ASP A 282 -8.01 29.86 13.54
N PRO A 283 -7.33 30.83 14.17
CA PRO A 283 -6.00 30.64 14.76
C PRO A 283 -5.98 29.66 15.94
N ASP A 284 -7.10 29.41 16.61
CA ASP A 284 -7.13 28.48 17.76
C ASP A 284 -6.88 27.03 17.29
N ILE A 285 -7.33 26.69 16.07
CA ILE A 285 -7.04 25.39 15.44
C ILE A 285 -5.54 25.23 15.22
N THR A 286 -4.84 26.25 14.71
CA THR A 286 -3.38 26.16 14.49
C THR A 286 -2.60 26.19 15.80
N ALA A 287 -3.09 26.88 16.82
CA ALA A 287 -2.54 26.80 18.16
C ALA A 287 -2.66 25.38 18.75
N PHE A 288 -3.79 24.72 18.55
CA PHE A 288 -3.98 23.34 18.99
C PHE A 288 -3.10 22.35 18.22
N ILE A 289 -2.96 22.52 16.90
CA ILE A 289 -2.01 21.74 16.09
C ILE A 289 -0.58 21.97 16.56
N ALA A 290 -0.20 23.21 16.87
CA ALA A 290 1.13 23.52 17.41
C ALA A 290 1.37 22.84 18.75
N TYR A 291 0.37 22.79 19.64
CA TYR A 291 0.43 21.98 20.86
C TYR A 291 0.65 20.49 20.54
N LEU A 292 -0.10 19.89 19.61
CA LEU A 292 0.04 18.47 19.25
C LEU A 292 1.40 18.15 18.62
N LEU A 293 1.91 19.04 17.77
CA LEU A 293 3.22 18.91 17.13
C LEU A 293 4.37 19.38 18.02
N GLU A 294 4.10 19.87 19.23
CA GLU A 294 5.07 20.56 20.11
C GLU A 294 5.95 21.58 19.37
N SER A 295 5.27 22.50 18.70
CA SER A 295 5.85 23.60 17.96
C SER A 295 5.18 24.92 18.34
N THR A 296 5.53 26.03 17.67
CA THR A 296 4.90 27.32 17.91
C THR A 296 3.73 27.58 16.95
N PRO A 297 2.62 28.20 17.40
CA PRO A 297 1.48 28.53 16.54
C PRO A 297 1.86 29.39 15.34
N GLU A 298 2.84 30.29 15.50
CA GLU A 298 3.34 31.17 14.45
C GLU A 298 4.03 30.36 13.35
N LEU A 299 4.83 29.36 13.73
CA LEU A 299 5.54 28.52 12.76
C LEU A 299 4.55 27.63 12.00
N VAL A 300 3.61 26.97 12.70
CA VAL A 300 2.56 26.17 12.06
C VAL A 300 1.76 27.02 11.08
N SER A 301 1.32 28.21 11.49
CA SER A 301 0.55 29.11 10.63
C SER A 301 1.37 29.56 9.41
N LYS A 302 2.63 29.96 9.62
CA LYS A 302 3.55 30.38 8.54
C LYS A 302 3.66 29.31 7.47
N VAL A 303 3.93 28.06 7.88
CA VAL A 303 4.19 26.95 6.97
C VAL A 303 2.94 26.54 6.16
N LEU A 304 1.74 26.81 6.69
CA LEU A 304 0.49 26.51 5.98
C LEU A 304 0.10 27.57 4.94
N VAL A 305 0.51 28.84 5.11
CA VAL A 305 0.11 29.96 4.23
C VAL A 305 1.25 30.59 3.43
N SER A 306 2.49 30.16 3.65
CA SER A 306 3.66 30.69 2.93
C SER A 306 4.67 29.58 2.67
N ARG A 307 5.49 29.78 1.64
CA ARG A 307 6.65 28.91 1.35
C ARG A 307 7.93 29.74 1.22
N THR A 308 9.02 29.24 1.77
CA THR A 308 10.34 29.86 1.65
C THR A 308 10.96 29.46 0.31
N ILE A 309 11.40 30.44 -0.48
CA ILE A 309 12.13 30.21 -1.73
C ILE A 309 13.54 30.78 -1.60
N GLU A 310 14.54 29.92 -1.85
CA GLU A 310 15.93 30.32 -2.00
C GLU A 310 16.25 30.45 -3.50
N THR A 311 16.65 31.64 -3.94
CA THR A 311 17.09 31.82 -5.33
C THR A 311 18.62 31.81 -5.45
N PRO A 312 19.19 31.01 -6.38
CA PRO A 312 20.63 30.99 -6.60
C PRO A 312 21.15 32.23 -7.37
N ARG A 313 20.27 33.11 -7.86
CA ARG A 313 20.64 34.32 -8.61
C ARG A 313 21.03 35.46 -7.64
N GLY A 314 22.25 35.40 -7.11
CA GLY A 314 22.79 36.46 -6.24
C GLY A 314 24.24 36.30 -5.74
N GLY A 315 25.01 35.34 -6.25
CA GLY A 315 26.38 35.07 -5.76
C GLY A 315 26.42 34.19 -4.50
N ARG A 316 27.48 34.29 -3.69
CA ARG A 316 27.78 33.40 -2.52
C ARG A 316 26.75 33.45 -1.37
N ARG A 317 25.74 34.31 -1.43
CA ARG A 317 24.58 34.34 -0.53
C ARG A 317 23.34 34.44 -1.42
N GLY A 318 22.61 33.35 -1.59
CA GLY A 318 21.29 33.39 -2.22
C GLY A 318 20.34 34.29 -1.41
N SER A 319 19.36 34.90 -2.07
CA SER A 319 18.27 35.58 -1.35
C SER A 319 17.21 34.56 -0.95
N VAL A 320 16.81 34.61 0.32
CA VAL A 320 15.72 33.82 0.92
C VAL A 320 14.53 34.76 1.06
N TYR A 321 13.39 34.42 0.48
CA TYR A 321 12.16 35.19 0.63
C TYR A 321 10.96 34.27 0.84
N ASP A 322 10.00 34.74 1.64
CA ASP A 322 8.73 34.06 1.88
C ASP A 322 7.73 34.44 0.77
N VAL A 323 7.12 33.43 0.15
CA VAL A 323 6.08 33.60 -0.87
C VAL A 323 4.73 33.18 -0.27
N PRO A 324 3.77 34.11 -0.13
CA PRO A 324 2.42 33.78 0.27
C PRO A 324 1.77 32.76 -0.69
N LEU A 325 1.02 31.83 -0.14
CA LEU A 325 0.28 30.81 -0.88
C LEU A 325 -1.15 31.30 -1.10
N ASN A 326 -1.71 31.02 -2.28
CA ASN A 326 -3.15 31.14 -2.49
C ASN A 326 -3.90 30.00 -1.76
N ILE A 327 -5.23 30.07 -1.71
CA ILE A 327 -6.06 29.09 -0.99
C ILE A 327 -5.79 27.65 -1.45
N ALA A 328 -5.79 27.40 -2.76
CA ALA A 328 -5.56 26.05 -3.30
C ALA A 328 -4.16 25.51 -2.95
N GLN A 329 -3.14 26.37 -2.96
CA GLN A 329 -1.79 26.03 -2.56
C GLN A 329 -1.68 25.77 -1.05
N ALA A 330 -2.37 26.54 -0.21
CA ALA A 330 -2.41 26.35 1.23
C ALA A 330 -3.14 25.04 1.61
N GLU A 331 -4.24 24.71 0.93
CA GLU A 331 -4.90 23.40 1.06
C GLU A 331 -3.97 22.25 0.66
N SER A 332 -3.23 22.40 -0.45
CA SER A 332 -2.24 21.40 -0.87
C SER A 332 -1.09 21.28 0.14
N ALA A 333 -0.62 22.38 0.74
CA ALA A 333 0.40 22.37 1.77
C ALA A 333 -0.08 21.62 3.03
N ARG A 334 -1.25 21.98 3.56
CA ARG A 334 -1.93 21.30 4.68
C ARG A 334 -2.08 19.80 4.42
N ASN A 335 -2.60 19.44 3.25
CA ASN A 335 -2.77 18.04 2.86
C ASN A 335 -1.42 17.33 2.71
N GLY A 336 -0.40 18.01 2.19
CA GLY A 336 0.96 17.50 2.06
C GLY A 336 1.58 17.12 3.39
N LEU A 337 1.44 17.98 4.41
CA LEU A 337 1.91 17.71 5.77
C LEU A 337 1.18 16.52 6.40
N ALA A 338 -0.17 16.50 6.33
CA ALA A 338 -0.98 15.41 6.87
C ALA A 338 -0.61 14.05 6.25
N LYS A 339 -0.46 13.99 4.93
CA LYS A 339 -0.01 12.79 4.21
C LYS A 339 1.37 12.35 4.65
N ALA A 340 2.32 13.28 4.79
CA ALA A 340 3.68 12.94 5.19
C ALA A 340 3.77 12.38 6.61
N ILE A 341 3.04 12.97 7.57
CA ILE A 341 3.00 12.45 8.95
C ILE A 341 2.47 11.01 8.95
N TYR A 342 1.37 10.73 8.22
CA TYR A 342 0.78 9.40 8.18
C TYR A 342 1.69 8.37 7.48
N ASP A 343 2.27 8.73 6.35
CA ASP A 343 3.20 7.89 5.57
C ASP A 343 4.39 7.47 6.43
N ARG A 344 5.03 8.44 7.11
CA ARG A 344 6.16 8.20 8.02
C ARG A 344 5.76 7.42 9.27
N LEU A 345 4.58 7.69 9.82
CA LEU A 345 4.04 6.95 10.96
C LEU A 345 3.83 5.47 10.60
N PHE A 346 3.28 5.21 9.43
CA PHE A 346 3.07 3.84 8.95
C PHE A 346 4.40 3.11 8.73
N ASP A 347 5.38 3.75 8.09
CA ASP A 347 6.73 3.20 7.96
C ASP A 347 7.37 2.91 9.32
N TRP A 348 7.20 3.79 10.29
CA TRP A 348 7.69 3.59 11.66
C TRP A 348 7.00 2.40 12.34
N ILE A 349 5.68 2.24 12.17
CA ILE A 349 4.94 1.07 12.69
C ILE A 349 5.49 -0.21 12.07
N VAL A 350 5.66 -0.26 10.74
CA VAL A 350 6.22 -1.44 10.05
C VAL A 350 7.66 -1.72 10.51
N MET A 351 8.48 -0.69 10.71
CA MET A 351 9.82 -0.84 11.29
C MET A 351 9.74 -1.45 12.69
N ARG A 352 8.85 -0.97 13.55
CA ARG A 352 8.69 -1.47 14.93
C ARG A 352 8.20 -2.91 14.97
N VAL A 353 7.31 -3.28 14.05
CA VAL A 353 6.87 -4.66 13.82
C VAL A 353 8.04 -5.55 13.41
N ASN A 354 8.88 -5.11 12.47
CA ASN A 354 10.07 -5.84 12.05
C ASN A 354 11.09 -6.02 13.17
N GLN A 355 11.28 -5.01 14.02
CA GLN A 355 12.15 -5.13 15.20
C GLN A 355 11.63 -6.19 16.18
N ALA A 356 10.32 -6.24 16.41
CA ALA A 356 9.71 -7.25 17.29
C ALA A 356 9.87 -8.68 16.75
N MET A 357 9.83 -8.84 15.43
CA MET A 357 9.94 -10.14 14.74
C MET A 357 11.36 -10.51 14.31
N GLN A 358 12.37 -9.72 14.70
CA GLN A 358 13.76 -9.94 14.29
C GLN A 358 14.24 -11.35 14.65
N ALA A 359 14.97 -11.98 13.72
CA ALA A 359 15.46 -13.34 13.89
C ALA A 359 16.27 -13.54 15.18
N ARG A 360 15.83 -14.50 16.01
CA ARG A 360 16.53 -14.92 17.23
C ARG A 360 17.44 -16.13 16.93
N GLY A 361 18.37 -15.96 16.00
CA GLY A 361 19.29 -17.02 15.57
C GLY A 361 19.66 -16.92 14.10
N GLU A 362 20.32 -17.97 13.58
CA GLU A 362 20.66 -18.07 12.16
C GLU A 362 19.40 -18.40 11.35
N ALA A 363 18.98 -17.48 10.50
CA ALA A 363 17.98 -17.70 9.46
C ALA A 363 18.67 -18.30 8.23
N ARG A 364 18.21 -19.48 7.81
CA ARG A 364 18.77 -20.23 6.68
C ARG A 364 17.85 -20.23 5.46
N TYR A 365 16.54 -20.28 5.68
CA TYR A 365 15.54 -20.37 4.63
C TYR A 365 14.41 -19.39 4.85
N ILE A 366 13.70 -19.03 3.78
CA ILE A 366 12.58 -18.09 3.80
C ILE A 366 11.38 -18.70 3.09
N ILE A 367 10.19 -18.51 3.69
CA ILE A 367 8.92 -18.61 2.96
C ILE A 367 8.30 -17.22 2.89
N GLY A 368 8.25 -16.67 1.68
CA GLY A 368 7.62 -15.39 1.37
C GLY A 368 6.14 -15.55 1.00
N VAL A 369 5.28 -14.66 1.49
CA VAL A 369 3.86 -14.58 1.12
C VAL A 369 3.58 -13.16 0.65
N LEU A 370 3.20 -13.04 -0.62
CA LEU A 370 2.88 -11.75 -1.24
C LEU A 370 1.37 -11.50 -1.18
N ASP A 371 0.98 -10.43 -0.49
CA ASP A 371 -0.39 -9.91 -0.44
C ASP A 371 -0.38 -8.44 -0.89
N ILE A 372 -0.83 -8.18 -2.11
CA ILE A 372 -0.92 -6.83 -2.64
C ILE A 372 -2.38 -6.40 -2.87
N TYR A 373 -2.61 -5.10 -3.02
CA TYR A 373 -3.89 -4.60 -3.52
C TYR A 373 -4.24 -5.23 -4.88
N GLY A 374 -5.53 -5.47 -5.11
CA GLY A 374 -5.98 -6.03 -6.38
C GLY A 374 -6.01 -4.98 -7.49
N PHE A 375 -6.18 -5.44 -8.73
CA PHE A 375 -6.47 -4.57 -9.87
C PHE A 375 -7.75 -3.76 -9.62
N GLU A 376 -7.76 -2.47 -10.01
CA GLU A 376 -8.86 -1.54 -9.75
C GLU A 376 -9.31 -0.80 -11.01
N ILE A 377 -10.63 -0.75 -11.21
CA ILE A 377 -11.29 0.05 -12.26
C ILE A 377 -12.46 0.79 -11.63
N PHE A 378 -12.38 2.11 -11.55
CA PHE A 378 -13.47 2.97 -11.10
C PHE A 378 -13.99 3.85 -12.24
N ASP A 379 -15.11 4.53 -12.02
CA ASP A 379 -15.61 5.56 -12.94
C ASP A 379 -14.59 6.71 -13.10
N HIS A 380 -13.80 6.94 -12.05
CA HIS A 380 -12.82 8.02 -11.95
C HIS A 380 -11.47 7.47 -11.47
N ASN A 381 -10.57 7.12 -12.40
CA ASN A 381 -9.23 6.63 -12.07
C ASN A 381 -8.22 7.78 -12.12
N SER A 382 -7.30 7.81 -11.17
CA SER A 382 -6.25 8.82 -11.08
C SER A 382 -4.86 8.17 -10.96
N PHE A 383 -3.85 8.94 -10.53
CA PHE A 383 -2.47 8.48 -10.37
C PHE A 383 -2.35 7.25 -9.48
N GLU A 384 -3.15 7.15 -8.42
CA GLU A 384 -3.15 6.05 -7.47
C GLU A 384 -3.53 4.73 -8.14
N GLN A 385 -4.63 4.72 -8.91
CA GLN A 385 -5.02 3.54 -9.68
C GLN A 385 -3.97 3.18 -10.73
N LEU A 386 -3.30 4.16 -11.35
CA LEU A 386 -2.22 3.88 -12.30
C LEU A 386 -1.05 3.16 -11.62
N CYS A 387 -0.64 3.59 -10.42
CA CYS A 387 0.38 2.91 -9.63
C CYS A 387 -0.07 1.49 -9.23
N ILE A 388 -1.31 1.34 -8.76
CA ILE A 388 -1.88 0.05 -8.35
C ILE A 388 -1.92 -0.94 -9.51
N ASN A 389 -2.45 -0.50 -10.66
CA ASN A 389 -2.58 -1.32 -11.84
C ASN A 389 -1.22 -1.63 -12.48
N TYR A 390 -0.24 -0.71 -12.39
CA TYR A 390 1.14 -0.98 -12.80
C TYR A 390 1.77 -2.13 -12.00
N VAL A 391 1.62 -2.17 -10.67
CA VAL A 391 2.14 -3.29 -9.86
C VAL A 391 1.46 -4.60 -10.25
N ASN A 392 0.13 -4.59 -10.44
CA ASN A 392 -0.59 -5.76 -10.91
C ASN A 392 -0.11 -6.22 -12.30
N GLU A 393 0.20 -5.29 -13.21
CA GLU A 393 0.80 -5.59 -14.52
C GLU A 393 2.17 -6.28 -14.37
N LYS A 394 3.01 -5.81 -13.43
CA LYS A 394 4.32 -6.41 -13.13
C LYS A 394 4.19 -7.81 -12.52
N LEU A 395 3.24 -8.02 -11.61
CA LEU A 395 2.96 -9.34 -11.05
C LEU A 395 2.39 -10.29 -12.10
N GLN A 396 1.51 -9.81 -12.97
CA GLN A 396 1.01 -10.61 -14.09
C GLN A 396 2.15 -11.01 -15.04
N GLN A 397 3.12 -10.12 -15.27
CA GLN A 397 4.31 -10.44 -16.06
C GLN A 397 5.14 -11.53 -15.39
N ILE A 398 5.35 -11.48 -14.07
CA ILE A 398 6.03 -12.54 -13.31
C ILE A 398 5.28 -13.86 -13.46
N PHE A 399 3.95 -13.83 -13.33
CA PHE A 399 3.13 -15.02 -13.48
C PHE A 399 3.30 -15.64 -14.87
N ILE A 400 3.25 -14.84 -15.93
CA ILE A 400 3.47 -15.31 -17.31
C ILE A 400 4.89 -15.87 -17.49
N GLU A 401 5.90 -15.17 -16.96
CA GLU A 401 7.29 -15.60 -17.04
C GLU A 401 7.49 -16.97 -16.38
N LEU A 402 6.98 -17.15 -15.16
CA LEU A 402 7.17 -18.38 -14.37
C LEU A 402 6.29 -19.54 -14.84
N THR A 403 5.02 -19.30 -15.19
CA THR A 403 4.05 -20.37 -15.48
C THR A 403 3.95 -20.75 -16.95
N LEU A 404 4.29 -19.85 -17.88
CA LEU A 404 4.14 -20.10 -19.31
C LEU A 404 5.47 -20.08 -20.03
N LYS A 405 6.34 -19.11 -19.77
CA LYS A 405 7.60 -18.98 -20.52
C LYS A 405 8.65 -19.96 -20.03
N ALA A 406 8.95 -19.96 -18.73
CA ALA A 406 9.98 -20.81 -18.13
C ALA A 406 9.68 -22.30 -18.31
N GLU A 407 8.43 -22.73 -18.15
CA GLU A 407 8.02 -24.13 -18.37
C GLU A 407 8.26 -24.57 -19.83
N GLN A 408 7.93 -23.72 -20.81
CA GLN A 408 8.16 -24.04 -22.22
C GLN A 408 9.65 -24.06 -22.59
N GLU A 409 10.44 -23.15 -22.02
CA GLU A 409 11.91 -23.14 -22.19
C GLU A 409 12.56 -24.37 -21.55
N GLU A 410 12.02 -24.86 -20.44
CA GLU A 410 12.44 -26.10 -19.80
C GLU A 410 12.18 -27.33 -20.68
N TYR A 411 11.00 -27.45 -21.28
CA TYR A 411 10.72 -28.57 -22.21
C TYR A 411 11.71 -28.62 -23.38
N VAL A 412 12.03 -27.46 -23.96
CA VAL A 412 13.03 -27.37 -25.04
C VAL A 412 14.43 -27.75 -24.53
N ARG A 413 14.81 -27.27 -23.34
CA ARG A 413 16.10 -27.57 -22.70
C ARG A 413 16.28 -29.07 -22.41
N GLU A 414 15.24 -29.71 -21.88
CA GLU A 414 15.19 -31.14 -21.60
C GLU A 414 15.00 -32.00 -22.86
N LYS A 415 14.90 -31.36 -24.04
CA LYS A 415 14.70 -32.01 -25.34
C LYS A 415 13.42 -32.86 -25.40
N ILE A 416 12.39 -32.41 -24.71
CA ILE A 416 11.05 -32.97 -24.78
C ILE A 416 10.38 -32.40 -26.04
N GLU A 417 9.74 -33.28 -26.82
CA GLU A 417 8.96 -32.84 -27.99
C GLU A 417 7.79 -31.97 -27.52
N TRP A 418 7.86 -30.68 -27.84
CA TRP A 418 6.90 -29.69 -27.38
C TRP A 418 6.50 -28.76 -28.51
N THR A 419 5.19 -28.49 -28.62
CA THR A 419 4.66 -27.45 -29.50
C THR A 419 4.39 -26.20 -28.66
N PRO A 420 5.09 -25.08 -28.91
CA PRO A 420 4.87 -23.87 -28.14
C PRO A 420 3.42 -23.42 -28.17
N ILE A 421 2.90 -23.05 -27.01
CA ILE A 421 1.56 -22.48 -26.85
C ILE A 421 1.69 -20.96 -26.93
N ASP A 422 0.96 -20.37 -27.86
CA ASP A 422 0.90 -18.91 -27.98
C ASP A 422 0.20 -18.29 -26.77
N TYR A 423 0.79 -17.23 -26.22
CA TYR A 423 0.22 -16.45 -25.12
C TYR A 423 0.50 -14.96 -25.32
N PHE A 424 -0.33 -14.12 -24.69
CA PHE A 424 -0.09 -12.68 -24.68
C PHE A 424 0.95 -12.31 -23.63
N ASN A 425 2.07 -11.74 -24.06
CA ASN A 425 3.10 -11.23 -23.17
C ASN A 425 2.81 -9.75 -22.84
N ASN A 426 2.40 -9.49 -21.60
CA ASN A 426 2.00 -8.16 -21.16
C ASN A 426 3.17 -7.22 -20.85
N LYS A 427 4.43 -7.66 -21.06
CA LYS A 427 5.63 -6.81 -20.97
C LYS A 427 5.50 -5.52 -21.79
N VAL A 428 4.81 -5.55 -22.93
CA VAL A 428 4.57 -4.36 -23.75
C VAL A 428 3.77 -3.27 -23.01
N VAL A 429 2.89 -3.65 -22.08
CA VAL A 429 2.11 -2.74 -21.23
C VAL A 429 2.97 -2.24 -20.05
N CYS A 430 3.77 -3.13 -19.45
CA CYS A 430 4.76 -2.73 -18.44
C CYS A 430 5.72 -1.66 -19.02
N ASP A 431 6.27 -1.91 -20.21
CA ASP A 431 7.20 -1.00 -20.88
C ASP A 431 6.51 0.32 -21.28
N LEU A 432 5.26 0.28 -21.75
CA LEU A 432 4.46 1.50 -22.01
C LEU A 432 4.39 2.41 -20.77
N ILE A 433 4.31 1.84 -19.57
CA ILE A 433 4.20 2.61 -18.33
C ILE A 433 5.59 3.04 -17.84
N GLU A 434 6.56 2.12 -17.77
CA GLU A 434 7.82 2.32 -17.04
C GLU A 434 9.05 2.66 -17.90
N ALA A 435 9.00 2.51 -19.22
CA ALA A 435 10.16 2.68 -20.07
C ALA A 435 10.69 4.12 -20.05
N LYS A 436 12.01 4.26 -20.13
CA LYS A 436 12.68 5.56 -20.27
C LYS A 436 12.91 5.93 -21.74
N ARG A 437 13.14 4.93 -22.60
CA ARG A 437 13.41 5.09 -24.03
C ARG A 437 12.81 3.90 -24.79
N PRO A 438 11.79 4.11 -25.64
CA PRO A 438 10.99 5.34 -25.77
C PRO A 438 10.35 5.75 -24.42
N PRO A 439 10.00 7.04 -24.21
CA PRO A 439 9.44 7.49 -22.95
C PRO A 439 8.05 6.89 -22.74
N GLY A 440 7.88 6.17 -21.64
CA GLY A 440 6.58 5.69 -21.16
C GLY A 440 5.82 6.74 -20.35
N VAL A 441 4.66 6.35 -19.82
CA VAL A 441 3.75 7.23 -19.06
C VAL A 441 4.45 7.90 -17.88
N PHE A 442 5.22 7.15 -17.07
CA PHE A 442 5.93 7.72 -15.92
C PHE A 442 7.05 8.68 -16.33
N ALA A 443 7.78 8.38 -17.40
CA ALA A 443 8.82 9.28 -17.91
C ALA A 443 8.22 10.60 -18.42
N ALA A 444 7.12 10.54 -19.19
CA ALA A 444 6.38 11.72 -19.65
C ALA A 444 5.88 12.57 -18.47
N MET A 445 5.41 11.93 -17.40
CA MET A 445 4.96 12.58 -16.17
C MET A 445 6.11 13.27 -15.43
N ASN A 446 7.25 12.61 -15.30
CA ASN A 446 8.42 13.18 -14.63
C ASN A 446 8.96 14.41 -15.37
N ASP A 447 8.94 14.38 -16.70
CA ASP A 447 9.32 15.51 -17.54
C ASP A 447 8.32 16.68 -17.45
N ALA A 448 7.01 16.40 -17.41
CA ALA A 448 5.98 17.41 -17.21
C ALA A 448 6.17 18.13 -15.86
N CYS A 449 6.33 17.35 -14.78
CA CYS A 449 6.63 17.87 -13.44
C CYS A 449 7.96 18.66 -13.37
N ALA A 450 8.91 18.42 -14.29
CA ALA A 450 10.19 19.13 -14.33
C ALA A 450 10.06 20.55 -14.91
N THR A 451 9.14 20.73 -15.86
CA THR A 451 9.10 21.92 -16.73
C THR A 451 8.06 22.96 -16.30
N ALA A 452 7.03 22.55 -15.57
CA ALA A 452 6.03 23.45 -15.01
C ALA A 452 6.39 23.86 -13.58
N HIS A 453 7.15 24.95 -13.44
CA HIS A 453 7.48 25.52 -12.14
C HIS A 453 6.27 26.31 -11.60
N ALA A 454 5.50 25.67 -10.73
CA ALA A 454 4.49 26.24 -9.80
C ALA A 454 2.99 26.22 -10.20
N ASP A 455 2.61 25.98 -11.46
CA ASP A 455 1.19 25.82 -11.85
C ASP A 455 0.85 24.35 -12.20
N PRO A 456 0.06 23.66 -11.35
CA PRO A 456 -0.40 22.29 -11.62
C PRO A 456 -1.18 22.15 -12.93
N LYS A 457 -1.97 23.17 -13.33
CA LYS A 457 -2.78 23.10 -14.56
C LYS A 457 -1.90 23.14 -15.80
N ALA A 458 -0.89 24.01 -15.81
CA ALA A 458 0.10 24.06 -16.88
C ALA A 458 0.93 22.75 -16.94
N ALA A 459 1.21 22.14 -15.77
CA ALA A 459 1.89 20.85 -15.70
C ALA A 459 1.06 19.72 -16.34
N ASP A 460 -0.24 19.64 -16.04
CA ASP A 460 -1.12 18.62 -16.62
C ASP A 460 -1.35 18.85 -18.13
N GLN A 461 -1.39 20.11 -18.60
CA GLN A 461 -1.40 20.40 -20.04
C GLN A 461 -0.10 19.95 -20.73
N SER A 462 1.05 20.18 -20.09
CA SER A 462 2.34 19.68 -20.59
C SER A 462 2.37 18.15 -20.61
N LEU A 463 1.80 17.49 -19.61
CA LEU A 463 1.67 16.03 -19.56
C LEU A 463 0.87 15.51 -20.76
N SER A 464 -0.30 16.11 -21.04
CA SER A 464 -1.12 15.73 -22.20
C SER A 464 -0.33 15.76 -23.51
N GLN A 465 0.49 16.80 -23.73
CA GLN A 465 1.33 16.92 -24.94
C GLN A 465 2.44 15.86 -24.98
N ARG A 466 3.06 15.54 -23.84
CA ARG A 466 4.14 14.54 -23.76
C ARG A 466 3.62 13.13 -23.94
N LEU A 467 2.40 12.84 -23.49
CA LEU A 467 1.75 11.54 -23.65
C LEU A 467 1.45 11.19 -25.12
N THR A 468 1.44 12.15 -26.04
CA THR A 468 1.39 11.85 -27.47
C THR A 468 2.54 10.92 -27.89
N ALA A 469 3.69 10.97 -27.23
CA ALA A 469 4.81 10.05 -27.48
C ALA A 469 4.46 8.58 -27.21
N CYS A 470 3.47 8.29 -26.35
CA CYS A 470 2.99 6.93 -26.05
C CYS A 470 2.01 6.39 -27.11
N SER A 471 1.55 7.22 -28.04
CA SER A 471 0.51 6.85 -29.05
C SER A 471 0.98 5.83 -30.09
N HIS A 472 2.27 5.49 -30.11
CA HIS A 472 2.79 4.39 -30.93
C HIS A 472 2.34 3.01 -30.43
N SER A 473 1.94 2.90 -29.16
CA SER A 473 1.48 1.65 -28.56
C SER A 473 0.00 1.40 -28.85
N LYS A 474 -0.34 0.17 -29.28
CA LYS A 474 -1.74 -0.28 -29.45
C LYS A 474 -2.52 -0.35 -28.13
N HIS A 475 -1.79 -0.32 -27.01
CA HIS A 475 -2.32 -0.37 -25.64
C HIS A 475 -2.51 1.02 -25.03
N PHE A 476 -2.39 2.09 -25.81
CA PHE A 476 -2.53 3.46 -25.34
C PHE A 476 -3.51 4.25 -26.21
N ALA A 477 -4.39 5.03 -25.60
CA ALA A 477 -5.22 6.00 -26.29
C ALA A 477 -5.28 7.31 -25.49
N LEU A 478 -5.11 8.44 -26.15
CA LEU A 478 -5.20 9.77 -25.54
C LEU A 478 -6.51 10.43 -25.95
N TYR A 479 -7.21 11.01 -25.00
CA TYR A 479 -8.45 11.76 -25.18
C TYR A 479 -8.30 13.15 -24.53
N ASP A 480 -9.28 14.02 -24.75
CA ASP A 480 -9.28 15.32 -24.07
C ASP A 480 -9.43 15.13 -22.56
N GLY A 481 -8.46 15.63 -21.78
CA GLY A 481 -8.41 15.52 -20.33
C GLY A 481 -8.11 14.13 -19.74
N ASN A 482 -8.05 13.07 -20.56
CA ASN A 482 -7.92 11.67 -20.10
C ASN A 482 -6.99 10.84 -21.01
N PHE A 483 -6.47 9.72 -20.51
CA PHE A 483 -5.86 8.68 -21.34
C PHE A 483 -6.28 7.28 -20.89
N THR A 484 -6.31 6.34 -21.82
CA THR A 484 -6.64 4.94 -21.57
C THR A 484 -5.42 4.07 -21.78
N VAL A 485 -5.19 3.16 -20.83
CA VAL A 485 -4.23 2.07 -20.95
C VAL A 485 -5.01 0.76 -21.04
N LYS A 486 -4.68 -0.07 -22.03
CA LYS A 486 -5.25 -1.41 -22.20
C LYS A 486 -4.43 -2.41 -21.41
N HIS A 487 -4.77 -2.57 -20.14
CA HIS A 487 -4.13 -3.49 -19.21
C HIS A 487 -4.51 -4.94 -19.49
N TYR A 488 -3.79 -5.90 -18.88
CA TYR A 488 -4.13 -7.32 -18.99
C TYR A 488 -5.57 -7.66 -18.54
N ALA A 489 -6.11 -6.90 -17.57
CA ALA A 489 -7.44 -7.10 -17.00
C ALA A 489 -8.54 -6.25 -17.67
N GLY A 490 -8.17 -5.34 -18.59
CA GLY A 490 -9.14 -4.51 -19.31
C GLY A 490 -8.67 -3.07 -19.54
N ASP A 491 -9.51 -2.30 -20.22
CA ASP A 491 -9.24 -0.91 -20.56
C ASP A 491 -9.55 -0.02 -19.35
N VAL A 492 -8.56 0.75 -18.91
CA VAL A 492 -8.70 1.69 -17.77
C VAL A 492 -8.41 3.11 -18.24
N THR A 493 -9.37 4.01 -18.01
CA THR A 493 -9.26 5.43 -18.36
C THR A 493 -8.89 6.25 -17.14
N TYR A 494 -7.77 6.98 -17.24
CA TYR A 494 -7.19 7.80 -16.18
C TYR A 494 -7.35 9.28 -16.49
N MET A 495 -7.73 10.06 -15.47
CA MET A 495 -7.87 11.51 -15.55
C MET A 495 -6.53 12.20 -15.40
N LEU A 496 -6.23 13.14 -16.30
CA LEU A 496 -5.00 13.94 -16.25
C LEU A 496 -5.00 14.97 -15.13
N SER A 497 -6.18 15.48 -14.75
CA SER A 497 -6.32 16.53 -13.74
C SER A 497 -5.70 16.11 -12.39
N GLY A 498 -4.72 16.88 -11.92
CA GLY A 498 -4.01 16.67 -10.66
C GLY A 498 -2.99 15.54 -10.68
N MET A 499 -2.76 14.88 -11.83
CA MET A 499 -1.88 13.72 -11.92
C MET A 499 -0.40 14.10 -11.70
N THR A 500 0.03 15.25 -12.25
CA THR A 500 1.42 15.71 -12.07
C THR A 500 1.73 16.14 -10.63
N ASP A 501 0.77 16.76 -9.94
CA ASP A 501 0.93 17.16 -8.54
C ASP A 501 1.04 15.93 -7.61
N LYS A 502 0.16 14.94 -7.83
CA LYS A 502 0.20 13.64 -7.15
C LYS A 502 1.52 12.90 -7.38
N ASN A 503 2.06 12.93 -8.60
CA ASN A 503 3.35 12.29 -8.90
C ASN A 503 4.54 13.04 -8.29
N LYS A 504 4.50 14.37 -8.23
CA LYS A 504 5.60 15.16 -7.66
C LYS A 504 5.91 14.75 -6.22
N ASP A 505 4.87 14.46 -5.43
CA ASP A 505 4.95 13.86 -4.08
C ASP A 505 6.09 14.41 -3.21
N GLN A 506 6.30 15.72 -3.28
CA GLN A 506 7.42 16.39 -2.62
C GLN A 506 6.90 17.20 -1.45
N LEU A 507 7.39 16.86 -0.26
CA LEU A 507 7.17 17.67 0.92
C LEU A 507 7.94 18.99 0.80
N LEU A 508 7.27 20.11 1.12
CA LEU A 508 7.92 21.42 1.15
C LEU A 508 9.01 21.43 2.22
N ARG A 509 10.10 22.15 1.96
CA ARG A 509 11.22 22.30 2.91
C ARG A 509 10.76 22.86 4.25
N ASP A 510 9.83 23.81 4.22
CA ASP A 510 9.29 24.43 5.44
C ASP A 510 8.54 23.42 6.33
N HIS A 511 7.87 22.42 5.74
CA HIS A 511 7.27 21.33 6.52
C HIS A 511 8.34 20.46 7.19
N LEU A 512 9.44 20.17 6.50
CA LEU A 512 10.57 19.42 7.07
C LEU A 512 11.22 20.21 8.22
N GLU A 513 11.39 21.51 8.06
CA GLU A 513 11.91 22.41 9.10
C GLU A 513 10.97 22.46 10.31
N LEU A 514 9.65 22.55 10.10
CA LEU A 514 8.65 22.46 11.16
C LEU A 514 8.76 21.16 11.95
N CYS A 515 8.77 20.00 11.28
CA CYS A 515 8.81 18.70 11.94
C CYS A 515 10.11 18.49 12.72
N LYS A 516 11.26 18.98 12.22
CA LYS A 516 12.54 18.86 12.92
C LYS A 516 12.74 19.88 14.03
N GLY A 517 12.19 21.07 13.88
CA GLY A 517 12.23 22.13 14.89
C GLY A 517 11.28 21.89 16.08
N SER A 518 10.37 20.93 15.96
CA SER A 518 9.51 20.46 17.04
C SER A 518 10.33 19.98 18.26
N SER A 519 9.81 20.16 19.48
CA SER A 519 10.39 19.51 20.67
C SER A 519 9.97 18.04 20.85
N ASN A 520 9.03 17.56 20.03
CA ASN A 520 8.55 16.19 20.08
C ASN A 520 9.57 15.25 19.40
N SER A 521 10.27 14.46 20.22
CA SER A 521 11.31 13.53 19.74
C SER A 521 10.76 12.44 18.82
N PHE A 522 9.50 12.03 18.99
CA PHE A 522 8.87 11.05 18.12
C PHE A 522 8.64 11.63 16.73
N LEU A 523 8.11 12.86 16.63
CA LEU A 523 7.96 13.56 15.36
C LEU A 523 9.31 13.77 14.66
N GLN A 524 10.36 14.14 15.39
CA GLN A 524 11.71 14.22 14.83
C GLN A 524 12.19 12.87 14.28
N THR A 525 11.87 11.76 14.96
CA THR A 525 12.23 10.40 14.52
C THR A 525 11.52 10.03 13.20
N LEU A 526 10.28 10.49 13.00
CA LEU A 526 9.54 10.29 11.75
C LEU A 526 10.14 11.04 10.56
N PHE A 527 10.94 12.09 10.80
CA PHE A 527 11.54 12.95 9.77
C PHE A 527 13.08 13.03 9.92
N PRO A 528 13.80 11.92 9.66
CA PRO A 528 15.23 11.79 9.95
C PRO A 528 16.15 12.40 8.88
N GLU A 529 15.62 13.03 7.82
CA GLU A 529 16.43 13.56 6.72
C GLU A 529 17.51 14.54 7.23
N ASP A 530 18.49 14.90 6.42
CA ASP A 530 19.40 16.01 6.73
C ASP A 530 19.05 17.22 5.85
N LEU A 531 18.70 18.36 6.46
CA LEU A 531 18.41 19.60 5.72
C LEU A 531 19.69 20.21 5.12
N ALA A 532 20.87 19.82 5.61
CA ALA A 532 22.15 20.34 5.15
C ALA A 532 22.65 19.69 3.84
N GLN A 533 22.07 18.55 3.43
CA GLN A 533 22.41 17.95 2.13
C GLN A 533 21.66 18.66 1.01
N ASP A 534 22.30 19.70 0.50
CA ASP A 534 21.93 20.44 -0.70
C ASP A 534 22.13 19.54 -1.94
N SER A 535 21.25 18.55 -2.07
CA SER A 535 21.21 17.64 -3.21
C SER A 535 20.80 18.46 -4.44
N LYS A 536 21.79 18.87 -5.24
CA LYS A 536 21.57 19.37 -6.63
C LYS A 536 20.77 18.38 -7.50
N ARG A 537 20.54 17.14 -7.03
CA ARG A 537 19.68 16.15 -7.64
C ARG A 537 18.24 16.37 -7.24
N ARG A 538 17.36 16.43 -8.24
CA ARG A 538 15.90 16.44 -8.04
C ARG A 538 15.50 15.23 -7.19
N PRO A 539 14.65 15.40 -6.16
CA PRO A 539 14.15 14.28 -5.39
C PRO A 539 13.33 13.32 -6.27
N PRO A 540 13.33 12.01 -5.94
CA PRO A 540 12.56 11.01 -6.67
C PRO A 540 11.06 11.28 -6.54
N THR A 541 10.36 11.23 -7.66
CA THR A 541 8.89 11.33 -7.74
C THR A 541 8.23 10.06 -7.21
N ALA A 542 6.91 10.09 -6.98
CA ALA A 542 6.18 8.88 -6.62
C ALA A 542 6.29 7.80 -7.70
N SER A 543 6.27 8.17 -8.99
CA SER A 543 6.46 7.22 -10.10
C SER A 543 7.87 6.60 -10.16
N ASP A 544 8.90 7.32 -9.71
CA ASP A 544 10.25 6.75 -9.57
C ASP A 544 10.29 5.73 -8.43
N ARG A 545 9.70 6.05 -7.27
CA ARG A 545 9.68 5.17 -6.09
C ARG A 545 8.91 3.88 -6.38
N ILE A 546 7.71 3.97 -6.95
CA ILE A 546 6.91 2.79 -7.30
C ILE A 546 7.65 1.85 -8.25
N LYS A 547 8.34 2.41 -9.24
CA LYS A 547 9.12 1.65 -10.20
C LYS A 547 10.30 0.94 -9.54
N VAL A 548 11.01 1.61 -8.63
CA VAL A 548 12.10 0.98 -7.87
C VAL A 548 11.54 -0.17 -7.02
N SER A 549 10.53 0.09 -6.21
CA SER A 549 9.90 -0.91 -5.34
C SER A 549 9.35 -2.12 -6.10
N ALA A 550 8.69 -1.91 -7.24
CA ALA A 550 8.16 -3.00 -8.05
C ALA A 550 9.28 -3.87 -8.66
N ASN A 551 10.39 -3.25 -9.10
CA ASN A 551 11.51 -4.01 -9.64
C ASN A 551 12.34 -4.72 -8.55
N GLU A 552 12.44 -4.14 -7.35
CA GLU A 552 13.01 -4.82 -6.17
C GLU A 552 12.18 -6.04 -5.80
N LEU A 553 10.85 -5.92 -5.78
CA LEU A 553 9.94 -7.04 -5.57
C LEU A 553 10.14 -8.13 -6.63
N VAL A 554 10.17 -7.76 -7.93
CA VAL A 554 10.41 -8.73 -9.02
C VAL A 554 11.74 -9.44 -8.85
N THR A 555 12.81 -8.71 -8.50
CA THR A 555 14.13 -9.29 -8.27
C THR A 555 14.09 -10.30 -7.12
N LYS A 556 13.36 -9.97 -6.06
CA LYS A 556 13.22 -10.81 -4.87
C LYS A 556 12.40 -12.07 -5.10
N LEU A 557 11.38 -12.02 -5.95
CA LEU A 557 10.54 -13.19 -6.29
C LEU A 557 11.22 -14.14 -7.29
N MET A 558 12.30 -13.71 -7.93
CA MET A 558 13.06 -14.49 -8.91
C MET A 558 14.36 -15.07 -8.35
N GLN A 559 14.67 -14.76 -7.08
CA GLN A 559 15.72 -15.41 -6.29
C GLN A 559 15.11 -16.59 -5.55
#